data_AF-A0A3C0MWP2-F1
#
_entry.id   AF-A0A3C0MWP2-F1
#
_cell.length_a   1.000
_cell.length_b   1.000
_cell.length_c   1.000
_cell.angle_alpha   90.00
_cell.angle_beta   90.00
_cell.angle_gamma   90.00
#
_symmetry.space_group_name_H-M   'P 1'
#
loop_
_entity.id
_entity.type
_entity.pdbx_description
1 polymer ?
#
loop_
_entity_poly.entity_id
_entity_poly.type
_entity_poly.pdbx_seq_one_letter_code
_entity_poly.pdbx_strand_id
1 'polypeptide(L)'
;MCGIVGYIGNKEALPVLVSGLRRLEYRGYDSAGIAVVSGGRVHVRKAPGKIDALIQSIKQDPAPQSFLGIAHTRWATHGAPNKINSHPHLSCDKKISVVHNGIIENYMKLKNALIKEGHKFVSETDTEVLVHLIEKYYRGDLKAAVIAALRLVEGSFAIGVVSSDEPDKIVAARQDSPLIVAQGKDSYFIASDVPAILEHCRRVIYLKDRQVAVLSQGGVGIYDLNNRKVALKFDKVTMDAQCAQKDGFAHFMLKEIHEQPRVLKRLIAAGLKEITAFEFPKKISNVVVVACGTAYHAGLVGKYIIELLARLPVWVDLSSEFRYRDPIITKDTLVIAVSQSGETADTLAAAREAKKRGAKVISICNVVGSSLTRESNKVFYTLAGPEIGVASTKAYTAQLAVFYMLGLRLAFSRKMISAKAYAGYLKTLGRIPSMQEEILRSKEAIAAVAKRHHNFGSFLFLGRNINFPSALEGALKLKEISYIPAEGYAAGEMKHGPIALIDEYRAVVCIAVDSEIYSKMVSNIQEIKARSGRLIAIASDGNTSIKAYVPEVIRVPKCDEFFSPLLVALPLQMLAYYIAVQRGCNVDQPRNLAKSVTVE
;
A
#
# COMPACT_ATOMS: atom_id res chain seq x y z
N MET A 1 8.80 -0.02 0.45
CA MET A 1 9.14 -0.35 1.86
C MET A 1 10.10 -1.52 1.86
N CYS A 2 11.14 -1.58 2.67
CA CYS A 2 11.99 -2.77 2.73
C CYS A 2 11.26 -3.99 3.37
N GLY A 3 11.82 -5.20 3.24
CA GLY A 3 11.33 -6.43 3.86
C GLY A 3 12.34 -6.99 4.87
N ILE A 4 11.90 -7.38 6.06
CA ILE A 4 12.71 -8.09 7.06
C ILE A 4 12.14 -9.48 7.29
N VAL A 5 13.01 -10.49 7.38
CA VAL A 5 12.71 -11.81 7.92
C VAL A 5 13.84 -12.23 8.84
N GLY A 6 13.51 -12.82 9.99
CA GLY A 6 14.48 -13.52 10.83
C GLY A 6 13.87 -14.81 11.32
N TYR A 7 14.72 -15.81 11.54
CA TYR A 7 14.32 -17.16 11.93
C TYR A 7 15.30 -17.73 12.94
N ILE A 8 14.75 -18.35 13.97
CA ILE A 8 15.47 -19.24 14.89
C ILE A 8 14.62 -20.50 15.12
N GLY A 9 15.21 -21.69 15.00
CA GLY A 9 14.48 -22.93 15.23
C GLY A 9 15.34 -24.18 15.04
N ASN A 10 14.71 -25.27 14.60
CA ASN A 10 15.34 -26.58 14.39
C ASN A 10 15.54 -26.95 12.91
N LYS A 11 15.11 -26.11 11.97
CA LYS A 11 15.34 -26.29 10.54
C LYS A 11 16.48 -25.41 10.07
N GLU A 12 17.06 -25.74 8.93
CA GLU A 12 18.05 -24.87 8.30
C GLU A 12 17.42 -23.49 8.01
N ALA A 13 18.09 -22.43 8.47
CA ALA A 13 17.58 -21.07 8.39
C ALA A 13 17.54 -20.57 6.95
N LEU A 14 18.51 -20.96 6.12
CA LEU A 14 18.71 -20.41 4.79
C LEU A 14 17.48 -20.59 3.87
N PRO A 15 16.90 -21.80 3.68
CA PRO A 15 15.69 -21.97 2.88
C PRO A 15 14.48 -21.18 3.41
N VAL A 16 14.34 -21.11 4.74
CA VAL A 16 13.24 -20.40 5.40
C VAL A 16 13.32 -18.90 5.15
N LEU A 17 14.51 -18.32 5.33
CA LEU A 17 14.77 -16.90 5.08
C LEU A 17 14.53 -16.53 3.62
N VAL A 18 15.00 -17.35 2.67
CA VAL A 18 14.80 -17.12 1.23
C VAL A 18 13.31 -17.20 0.86
N SER A 19 12.56 -18.19 1.37
CA SER A 19 11.11 -18.27 1.13
C SER A 19 10.39 -17.04 1.68
N GLY A 20 10.74 -16.63 2.90
CA GLY A 20 10.18 -15.43 3.53
C GLY A 20 10.45 -14.16 2.71
N LEU A 21 11.68 -13.96 2.23
CA LEU A 21 12.02 -12.82 1.39
C LEU A 21 11.31 -12.83 0.03
N ARG A 22 11.12 -14.00 -0.60
CA ARG A 22 10.33 -14.11 -1.86
C ARG A 22 8.93 -13.56 -1.67
N ARG A 23 8.33 -13.84 -0.51
CA ARG A 23 7.00 -13.36 -0.13
C ARG A 23 6.95 -11.87 0.24
N LEU A 24 8.10 -11.22 0.40
CA LEU A 24 8.25 -9.78 0.68
C LEU A 24 8.86 -8.98 -0.48
N GLU A 25 9.17 -9.62 -1.62
CA GLU A 25 9.81 -8.95 -2.77
C GLU A 25 8.95 -7.82 -3.35
N TYR A 26 7.62 -7.87 -3.16
CA TYR A 26 6.71 -6.80 -3.55
C TYR A 26 6.91 -5.50 -2.75
N ARG A 27 7.60 -5.56 -1.61
CA ARG A 27 7.88 -4.38 -0.77
C ARG A 27 9.10 -3.60 -1.31
N GLY A 28 10.15 -4.33 -1.72
CA GLY A 28 11.40 -3.77 -2.25
C GLY A 28 12.22 -4.83 -2.99
N TYR A 29 12.89 -4.40 -4.06
CA TYR A 29 13.54 -5.29 -5.03
C TYR A 29 14.83 -4.69 -5.64
N ASP A 30 15.39 -3.66 -5.02
CA ASP A 30 16.62 -3.01 -5.48
C ASP A 30 17.87 -3.79 -5.10
N SER A 31 17.82 -4.50 -3.97
CA SER A 31 18.84 -5.46 -3.55
C SER A 31 18.31 -6.37 -2.44
N ALA A 32 19.01 -7.47 -2.17
CA ALA A 32 18.66 -8.39 -1.08
C ALA A 32 19.90 -8.99 -0.42
N GLY A 33 19.75 -9.44 0.82
CA GLY A 33 20.82 -10.14 1.53
C GLY A 33 20.36 -10.94 2.73
N ILE A 34 21.27 -11.77 3.23
CA ILE A 34 21.08 -12.63 4.40
C ILE A 34 22.33 -12.62 5.28
N ALA A 35 22.12 -12.89 6.57
CA ALA A 35 23.15 -13.22 7.54
C ALA A 35 22.74 -14.46 8.31
N VAL A 36 23.64 -15.45 8.38
CA VAL A 36 23.47 -16.65 9.22
C VAL A 36 24.64 -16.76 10.19
N VAL A 37 24.39 -17.33 11.37
CA VAL A 37 25.42 -17.47 12.41
C VAL A 37 25.87 -18.93 12.48
N SER A 38 27.16 -19.19 12.27
CA SER A 38 27.71 -20.55 12.30
C SER A 38 29.23 -20.54 12.55
N GLY A 39 29.71 -21.49 13.36
CA GLY A 39 31.14 -21.64 13.66
C GLY A 39 31.79 -20.39 14.26
N GLY A 40 31.10 -19.73 15.21
CA GLY A 40 31.60 -18.53 15.88
C GLY A 40 31.73 -17.29 14.98
N ARG A 41 31.08 -17.27 13.80
CA ARG A 41 31.14 -16.17 12.84
C ARG A 41 29.76 -15.85 12.27
N VAL A 42 29.57 -14.60 11.82
CA VAL A 42 28.43 -14.17 11.02
C VAL A 42 28.79 -14.26 9.54
N HIS A 43 28.00 -15.02 8.78
CA HIS A 43 28.20 -15.22 7.34
C HIS A 43 27.16 -14.43 6.56
N VAL A 44 27.61 -13.45 5.79
CA VAL A 44 26.74 -12.53 5.03
C VAL A 44 26.82 -12.81 3.54
N ARG A 45 25.66 -12.83 2.87
CA ARG A 45 25.55 -12.89 1.40
C ARG A 45 24.61 -11.79 0.93
N LYS A 46 25.02 -11.02 -0.08
CA LYS A 46 24.30 -9.85 -0.57
C LYS A 46 24.43 -9.76 -2.08
N ALA A 47 23.35 -9.33 -2.74
CA ALA A 47 23.35 -9.09 -4.17
C ALA A 47 22.48 -7.86 -4.51
N PRO A 48 22.93 -7.01 -5.46
CA PRO A 48 22.04 -6.02 -6.06
C PRO A 48 20.97 -6.70 -6.93
N GLY A 49 19.83 -6.05 -7.05
CA GLY A 49 18.67 -6.54 -7.81
C GLY A 49 17.73 -7.44 -7.02
N LYS A 50 16.96 -8.23 -7.77
CA LYS A 50 15.91 -9.11 -7.27
C LYS A 50 16.45 -10.31 -6.49
N ILE A 51 15.55 -11.03 -5.81
CA ILE A 51 15.94 -12.15 -4.94
C ILE A 51 16.67 -13.28 -5.67
N ASP A 52 16.41 -13.48 -6.96
CA ASP A 52 17.08 -14.51 -7.74
C ASP A 52 18.59 -14.22 -7.89
N ALA A 53 19.00 -12.94 -7.89
CA ALA A 53 20.42 -12.56 -7.87
C ALA A 53 21.09 -12.94 -6.55
N LEU A 54 20.37 -12.81 -5.42
CA LEU A 54 20.83 -13.28 -4.11
C LEU A 54 20.96 -14.80 -4.10
N ILE A 55 19.99 -15.53 -4.64
CA ILE A 55 20.02 -17.00 -4.74
C ILE A 55 21.24 -17.43 -5.58
N GLN A 56 21.52 -16.74 -6.68
CA GLN A 56 22.70 -17.02 -7.49
C GLN A 56 24.00 -16.73 -6.72
N SER A 57 24.07 -15.64 -5.97
CA SER A 57 25.22 -15.34 -5.10
C SER A 57 25.44 -16.41 -4.02
N ILE A 58 24.37 -16.96 -3.44
CA ILE A 58 24.45 -18.05 -2.46
C ILE A 58 24.92 -19.36 -3.11
N LYS A 59 24.53 -19.62 -4.36
CA LYS A 59 25.03 -20.80 -5.09
C LYS A 59 26.53 -20.71 -5.40
N GLN A 60 27.01 -19.51 -5.72
CA GLN A 60 28.42 -19.26 -6.03
C GLN A 60 29.30 -19.29 -4.78
N ASP A 61 28.79 -18.79 -3.66
CA ASP A 61 29.46 -18.78 -2.36
C ASP A 61 28.48 -19.28 -1.30
N PRO A 62 28.39 -20.60 -1.08
CA PRO A 62 27.45 -21.20 -0.13
C PRO A 62 27.65 -20.68 1.30
N ALA A 63 26.55 -20.32 1.95
CA ALA A 63 26.55 -20.05 3.37
C ALA A 63 26.59 -21.38 4.15
N PRO A 64 27.29 -21.45 5.30
CA PRO A 64 27.31 -22.65 6.11
C PRO A 64 25.94 -22.94 6.72
N GLN A 65 25.73 -24.21 7.08
CA GLN A 65 24.53 -24.62 7.79
C GLN A 65 24.37 -23.81 9.09
N SER A 66 23.16 -23.33 9.32
CA SER A 66 22.78 -22.58 10.50
C SER A 66 21.29 -22.74 10.78
N PHE A 67 20.92 -22.61 12.05
CA PHE A 67 19.54 -22.67 12.54
C PHE A 67 19.02 -21.28 12.97
N LEU A 68 19.83 -20.24 12.74
CA LEU A 68 19.54 -18.86 13.10
C LEU A 68 20.04 -17.90 12.02
N GLY A 69 19.20 -16.93 11.65
CA GLY A 69 19.62 -15.86 10.76
C GLY A 69 18.59 -14.78 10.56
N ILE A 70 19.03 -13.75 9.84
CA ILE A 70 18.24 -12.58 9.44
C ILE A 70 18.43 -12.31 7.95
N ALA A 71 17.44 -11.69 7.33
CA ALA A 71 17.35 -11.52 5.90
C ALA A 71 16.62 -10.21 5.57
N HIS A 72 16.96 -9.62 4.44
CA HIS A 72 16.44 -8.33 4.02
C HIS A 72 16.22 -8.21 2.51
N THR A 73 15.13 -7.52 2.13
CA THR A 73 14.98 -6.93 0.80
C THR A 73 14.92 -5.41 0.92
N ARG A 74 15.65 -4.71 0.05
CA ARG A 74 15.87 -3.28 0.14
C ARG A 74 15.11 -2.49 -0.94
N TRP A 75 14.56 -1.36 -0.52
CA TRP A 75 14.15 -0.23 -1.33
C TRP A 75 15.07 0.93 -0.96
N ALA A 76 15.92 1.39 -1.88
CA ALA A 76 16.98 2.33 -1.54
C ALA A 76 16.42 3.74 -1.24
N THR A 77 16.81 4.31 -0.09
CA THR A 77 16.56 5.72 0.28
C THR A 77 17.87 6.50 0.32
N HIS A 78 18.85 6.01 1.08
CA HIS A 78 20.21 6.57 1.18
C HIS A 78 21.23 5.65 0.52
N GLY A 79 22.03 6.15 -0.42
CA GLY A 79 23.07 5.37 -1.10
C GLY A 79 22.53 4.45 -2.20
N ALA A 80 23.31 4.36 -3.28
CA ALA A 80 22.94 3.62 -4.49
C ALA A 80 22.64 2.12 -4.23
N PRO A 81 21.78 1.47 -5.03
CA PRO A 81 21.43 0.06 -4.90
C PRO A 81 22.58 -0.84 -5.38
N ASN A 82 23.59 -1.02 -4.52
CA ASN A 82 24.76 -1.84 -4.77
C ASN A 82 24.98 -2.86 -3.64
N LYS A 83 25.90 -3.82 -3.85
CA LYS A 83 26.21 -4.88 -2.87
C LYS A 83 26.66 -4.34 -1.50
N ILE A 84 27.36 -3.21 -1.47
CA ILE A 84 27.91 -2.61 -0.23
C ILE A 84 26.76 -2.07 0.62
N ASN A 85 25.86 -1.30 0.01
CA ASN A 85 24.71 -0.67 0.63
C ASN A 85 23.53 -1.63 0.88
N SER A 86 23.56 -2.84 0.32
CA SER A 86 22.60 -3.90 0.70
C SER A 86 22.75 -4.28 2.16
N HIS A 87 21.63 -4.58 2.82
CA HIS A 87 21.61 -5.19 4.14
C HIS A 87 21.79 -6.71 4.01
N PRO A 88 22.22 -7.42 5.06
CA PRO A 88 22.60 -6.94 6.40
C PRO A 88 23.93 -6.15 6.46
N HIS A 89 24.04 -5.24 7.42
CA HIS A 89 25.29 -4.53 7.76
C HIS A 89 26.03 -5.23 8.90
N LEU A 90 27.36 -5.14 8.90
CA LEU A 90 28.25 -5.79 9.86
C LEU A 90 28.97 -4.77 10.76
N SER A 91 29.26 -5.16 12.00
CA SER A 91 30.16 -4.43 12.90
C SER A 91 31.60 -4.41 12.38
N CYS A 92 32.48 -3.57 12.94
CA CYS A 92 33.88 -3.49 12.52
C CYS A 92 34.60 -4.84 12.67
N ASP A 93 34.33 -5.56 13.76
CA ASP A 93 34.86 -6.91 14.03
C ASP A 93 34.11 -8.04 13.32
N LYS A 94 33.05 -7.71 12.56
CA LYS A 94 32.16 -8.63 11.83
C LYS A 94 31.45 -9.67 12.71
N LYS A 95 31.31 -9.42 14.01
CA LYS A 95 30.62 -10.30 14.95
C LYS A 95 29.14 -10.02 15.08
N ILE A 96 28.70 -8.78 14.81
CA ILE A 96 27.29 -8.37 14.92
C ILE A 96 26.77 -8.02 13.53
N SER A 97 25.52 -8.40 13.25
CA SER A 97 24.86 -8.10 11.99
C SER A 97 23.46 -7.55 12.19
N VAL A 98 23.09 -6.54 11.40
CA VAL A 98 21.81 -5.81 11.51
C VAL A 98 21.10 -5.73 10.15
N VAL A 99 19.79 -5.97 10.17
CA VAL A 99 18.86 -5.57 9.10
C VAL A 99 17.94 -4.45 9.62
N HIS A 100 17.55 -3.54 8.75
CA HIS A 100 16.78 -2.35 9.11
C HIS A 100 15.76 -1.96 8.03
N ASN A 101 14.55 -1.60 8.48
CA ASN A 101 13.53 -0.90 7.71
C ASN A 101 13.24 0.43 8.39
N GLY A 102 13.36 1.54 7.68
CA GLY A 102 13.10 2.88 8.23
C GLY A 102 14.16 3.88 7.79
N ILE A 103 14.23 5.01 8.48
CA ILE A 103 15.23 6.06 8.30
C ILE A 103 15.72 6.50 9.68
N ILE A 104 17.04 6.50 9.87
CA ILE A 104 17.67 7.08 11.05
C ILE A 104 17.96 8.56 10.78
N GLU A 105 17.17 9.45 11.34
CA GLU A 105 17.21 10.88 11.03
C GLU A 105 18.48 11.55 11.56
N ASN A 106 18.97 11.12 12.72
CA ASN A 106 20.18 11.66 13.34
C ASN A 106 21.46 10.88 12.98
N TYR A 107 21.46 10.12 11.87
CA TYR A 107 22.57 9.24 11.49
C TYR A 107 23.89 9.99 11.32
N MET A 108 23.88 11.22 10.77
CA MET A 108 25.11 12.01 10.56
C MET A 108 25.80 12.35 11.88
N LYS A 109 25.03 12.76 12.89
CA LYS A 109 25.55 13.08 14.23
C LYS A 109 26.17 11.85 14.88
N LEU A 110 25.49 10.72 14.80
CA LEU A 110 25.94 9.44 15.35
C LEU A 110 27.18 8.90 14.61
N LYS A 111 27.18 8.95 13.27
CA LYS A 111 28.30 8.53 12.41
C LYS A 111 29.58 9.31 12.76
N ASN A 112 29.48 10.63 12.86
CA ASN A 112 30.61 11.48 13.21
C ASN A 112 31.19 11.18 14.60
N ALA A 113 30.34 10.86 15.58
CA ALA A 113 30.80 10.46 16.91
C ALA A 113 31.52 9.10 16.88
N LEU A 114 30.95 8.11 16.19
CA LEU A 114 31.52 6.77 16.07
C LEU A 114 32.86 6.77 15.30
N ILE A 115 33.00 7.59 14.25
CA ILE A 115 34.26 7.76 13.52
C ILE A 115 35.35 8.31 14.45
N LYS A 116 35.03 9.29 15.30
CA LYS A 116 35.98 9.84 16.30
C LYS A 116 36.41 8.79 17.34
N GLU A 117 35.55 7.81 17.61
CA GLU A 117 35.83 6.67 18.49
C GLU A 117 36.56 5.52 17.77
N GLY A 118 36.86 5.66 16.47
CA GLY A 118 37.65 4.71 15.68
C GLY A 118 36.86 3.71 14.84
N HIS A 119 35.52 3.81 14.79
CA HIS A 119 34.70 2.95 13.93
C HIS A 119 34.92 3.27 12.45
N LYS A 120 35.00 2.22 11.63
CA LYS A 120 35.22 2.31 10.17
C LYS A 120 33.93 1.99 9.43
N PHE A 121 33.35 3.00 8.80
CA PHE A 121 32.17 2.89 7.95
C PHE A 121 32.57 2.54 6.51
N VAL A 122 31.84 1.61 5.88
CA VAL A 122 32.08 1.21 4.49
C VAL A 122 30.89 1.50 3.57
N SER A 123 29.74 1.86 4.12
CA SER A 123 28.53 2.18 3.35
C SER A 123 28.16 3.66 3.41
N GLU A 124 27.24 4.02 2.51
CA GLU A 124 26.57 5.32 2.48
C GLU A 124 25.24 5.30 3.23
N THR A 125 24.89 4.18 3.85
CA THR A 125 23.57 3.98 4.47
C THR A 125 23.53 4.53 5.89
N ASP A 126 22.39 5.11 6.24
CA ASP A 126 22.02 5.45 7.61
C ASP A 126 22.06 4.21 8.53
N THR A 127 21.75 3.04 7.98
CA THR A 127 21.66 1.76 8.70
C THR A 127 22.98 1.30 9.29
N GLU A 128 24.12 1.55 8.64
CA GLU A 128 25.43 1.13 9.16
C GLU A 128 25.76 1.76 10.53
N VAL A 129 25.18 2.93 10.82
CA VAL A 129 25.30 3.57 12.13
C VAL A 129 24.73 2.68 13.24
N LEU A 130 23.64 1.96 12.97
CA LEU A 130 22.99 1.10 13.98
C LEU A 130 23.91 -0.03 14.44
N VAL A 131 24.58 -0.72 13.51
CA VAL A 131 25.43 -1.85 13.87
C VAL A 131 26.68 -1.41 14.63
N HIS A 132 27.28 -0.27 14.27
CA HIS A 132 28.40 0.30 15.02
C HIS A 132 28.01 0.85 16.38
N LEU A 133 26.81 1.43 16.50
CA LEU A 133 26.30 1.89 17.78
C LEU A 133 26.01 0.71 18.74
N ILE A 134 25.47 -0.40 18.21
CA ILE A 134 25.28 -1.64 18.98
C ILE A 134 26.64 -2.22 19.38
N GLU A 135 27.61 -2.28 18.47
CA GLU A 135 28.99 -2.71 18.72
C GLU A 135 29.62 -1.91 19.87
N LYS A 136 29.50 -0.58 19.88
CA LYS A 136 30.01 0.29 20.94
C LYS A 136 29.50 -0.11 22.33
N TYR A 137 28.21 -0.44 22.46
CA TYR A 137 27.58 -0.80 23.73
C TYR A 137 27.64 -2.30 24.05
N TYR A 138 28.18 -3.14 23.17
CA TYR A 138 28.22 -4.57 23.38
C TYR A 138 29.22 -4.96 24.48
N ARG A 139 28.71 -5.56 25.56
CA ARG A 139 29.49 -6.07 26.71
C ARG A 139 28.98 -7.47 27.12
N GLY A 140 28.79 -8.35 26.15
CA GLY A 140 28.31 -9.73 26.37
C GLY A 140 26.79 -9.87 26.59
N ASP A 141 26.01 -8.80 26.42
CA ASP A 141 24.54 -8.85 26.36
C ASP A 141 24.02 -8.04 25.16
N LEU A 142 23.64 -8.75 24.10
CA LEU A 142 23.15 -8.15 22.85
C LEU A 142 21.87 -7.35 23.08
N LYS A 143 20.98 -7.80 23.98
CA LYS A 143 19.73 -7.09 24.27
C LYS A 143 20.04 -5.75 24.93
N ALA A 144 20.93 -5.75 25.93
CA ALA A 144 21.34 -4.52 26.61
C ALA A 144 21.99 -3.53 25.63
N ALA A 145 22.87 -4.02 24.75
CA ALA A 145 23.52 -3.22 23.72
C ALA A 145 22.51 -2.58 22.74
N VAL A 146 21.53 -3.36 22.27
CA VAL A 146 20.45 -2.86 21.40
C VAL A 146 19.61 -1.80 22.12
N ILE A 147 19.20 -2.04 23.36
CA ILE A 147 18.43 -1.04 24.14
C ILE A 147 19.24 0.25 24.31
N ALA A 148 20.52 0.16 24.65
CA ALA A 148 21.39 1.33 24.83
C ALA A 148 21.55 2.13 23.53
N ALA A 149 21.78 1.45 22.40
CA ALA A 149 21.88 2.09 21.09
C ALA A 149 20.58 2.81 20.72
N LEU A 150 19.42 2.15 20.86
CA LEU A 150 18.12 2.69 20.45
C LEU A 150 17.64 3.88 21.27
N ARG A 151 18.20 4.13 22.46
CA ARG A 151 17.91 5.35 23.24
C ARG A 151 18.50 6.61 22.60
N LEU A 152 19.49 6.47 21.73
CA LEU A 152 20.16 7.58 21.05
C LEU A 152 19.66 7.80 19.61
N VAL A 153 18.85 6.88 19.10
CA VAL A 153 18.40 6.87 17.71
C VAL A 153 17.12 7.69 17.56
N GLU A 154 17.14 8.61 16.61
CA GLU A 154 15.97 9.40 16.20
C GLU A 154 15.51 8.94 14.81
N GLY A 155 14.20 8.95 14.57
CA GLY A 155 13.58 8.50 13.32
C GLY A 155 12.77 7.20 13.48
N SER A 156 12.54 6.53 12.35
CA SER A 156 11.74 5.31 12.23
C SER A 156 12.64 4.12 11.99
N PHE A 157 12.40 3.00 12.67
CA PHE A 157 13.17 1.78 12.49
C PHE A 157 12.36 0.52 12.83
N ALA A 158 12.61 -0.55 12.10
CA ALA A 158 12.37 -1.92 12.52
C ALA A 158 13.65 -2.69 12.24
N ILE A 159 14.21 -3.35 13.26
CA ILE A 159 15.52 -4.00 13.16
C ILE A 159 15.47 -5.46 13.58
N GLY A 160 16.35 -6.25 12.98
CA GLY A 160 16.72 -7.59 13.43
C GLY A 160 18.23 -7.66 13.58
N VAL A 161 18.71 -8.20 14.71
CA VAL A 161 20.11 -8.19 15.12
C VAL A 161 20.52 -9.60 15.55
N VAL A 162 21.69 -10.04 15.06
CA VAL A 162 22.33 -11.31 15.43
C VAL A 162 23.78 -11.08 15.80
N SER A 163 24.33 -11.93 16.66
CA SER A 163 25.74 -11.91 17.07
C SER A 163 26.33 -13.30 17.01
N SER A 164 27.60 -13.42 16.60
CA SER A 164 28.35 -14.67 16.71
C SER A 164 28.75 -15.03 18.14
N ASP A 165 28.80 -14.05 19.05
CA ASP A 165 29.12 -14.26 20.46
C ASP A 165 27.88 -14.73 21.26
N GLU A 166 26.67 -14.52 20.73
CA GLU A 166 25.39 -15.02 21.28
C GLU A 166 24.59 -15.74 20.17
N PRO A 167 25.05 -16.94 19.73
CA PRO A 167 24.52 -17.63 18.54
C PRO A 167 23.14 -18.28 18.75
N ASP A 168 22.54 -18.14 19.93
CA ASP A 168 21.29 -18.74 20.37
C ASP A 168 20.13 -17.74 20.44
N LYS A 169 20.34 -16.48 19.99
CA LYS A 169 19.31 -15.44 20.06
C LYS A 169 19.26 -14.50 18.85
N ILE A 170 18.04 -14.02 18.57
CA ILE A 170 17.79 -12.86 17.71
C ILE A 170 17.22 -11.75 18.59
N VAL A 171 17.76 -10.54 18.47
CA VAL A 171 17.19 -9.34 19.09
C VAL A 171 16.53 -8.50 18.01
N ALA A 172 15.30 -8.07 18.24
CA ALA A 172 14.53 -7.30 17.29
C ALA A 172 13.87 -6.11 17.98
N ALA A 173 13.69 -5.00 17.28
CA ALA A 173 13.07 -3.83 17.87
C ALA A 173 12.36 -2.99 16.81
N ARG A 174 11.39 -2.17 17.23
CA ARG A 174 10.74 -1.22 16.32
C ARG A 174 10.37 0.12 16.93
N GLN A 175 10.26 1.12 16.06
CA GLN A 175 9.67 2.43 16.24
C GLN A 175 9.10 2.88 14.88
N ASP A 176 7.79 3.13 14.81
CA ASP A 176 7.02 3.53 13.63
C ASP A 176 6.98 2.50 12.47
N SER A 177 8.10 1.84 12.12
CA SER A 177 8.14 0.79 11.11
C SER A 177 7.53 -0.53 11.62
N PRO A 178 6.75 -1.25 10.79
CA PRO A 178 6.07 -2.47 11.22
C PRO A 178 7.06 -3.64 11.42
N LEU A 179 6.89 -4.34 12.53
CA LEU A 179 7.59 -5.59 12.84
C LEU A 179 6.67 -6.50 13.67
N ILE A 180 6.60 -7.76 13.27
CA ILE A 180 5.88 -8.81 13.99
C ILE A 180 6.86 -9.85 14.51
N VAL A 181 6.53 -10.44 15.65
CA VAL A 181 7.14 -11.68 16.14
C VAL A 181 6.14 -12.81 15.91
N ALA A 182 6.57 -13.96 15.42
CA ALA A 182 5.68 -15.09 15.19
C ALA A 182 6.20 -16.36 15.84
N GLN A 183 5.26 -17.21 16.29
CA GLN A 183 5.54 -18.47 16.96
C GLN A 183 5.06 -19.64 16.09
N GLY A 184 6.01 -20.44 15.62
CA GLY A 184 5.79 -21.77 15.05
C GLY A 184 5.76 -22.85 16.13
N LYS A 185 5.77 -24.12 15.70
CA LYS A 185 5.79 -25.27 16.62
C LYS A 185 7.08 -25.29 17.46
N ASP A 186 8.23 -25.26 16.76
CA ASP A 186 9.58 -25.33 17.36
C ASP A 186 10.49 -24.23 16.79
N SER A 187 9.91 -23.07 16.49
CA SER A 187 10.62 -21.97 15.85
C SER A 187 9.96 -20.62 16.12
N TYR A 188 10.76 -19.57 16.05
CA TYR A 188 10.33 -18.20 16.19
C TYR A 188 10.83 -17.37 15.00
N PHE A 189 10.03 -16.38 14.65
CA PHE A 189 10.27 -15.54 13.50
C PHE A 189 10.15 -14.08 13.87
N ILE A 190 10.91 -13.24 13.21
CA ILE A 190 10.54 -11.84 13.02
C ILE A 190 10.22 -11.61 11.55
N ALA A 191 9.25 -10.76 11.28
CA ALA A 191 9.00 -10.32 9.91
C ALA A 191 8.45 -8.89 9.89
N SER A 192 8.74 -8.16 8.82
CA SER A 192 8.09 -6.86 8.60
C SER A 192 6.64 -7.00 8.14
N ASP A 193 6.22 -8.20 7.74
CA ASP A 193 4.84 -8.50 7.37
C ASP A 193 4.48 -9.99 7.49
N VAL A 194 3.19 -10.24 7.68
CA VAL A 194 2.58 -11.55 7.89
C VAL A 194 2.83 -12.55 6.74
N PRO A 195 2.72 -12.18 5.43
CA PRO A 195 2.89 -13.14 4.34
C PRO A 195 4.19 -13.94 4.40
N ALA A 196 5.28 -13.36 4.92
CA ALA A 196 6.59 -14.01 5.05
C ALA A 196 6.59 -15.25 5.95
N ILE A 197 5.65 -15.34 6.91
CA ILE A 197 5.62 -16.40 7.92
C ILE A 197 4.44 -17.37 7.76
N LEU A 198 3.56 -17.14 6.78
CA LEU A 198 2.32 -17.93 6.61
C LEU A 198 2.55 -19.38 6.17
N GLU A 199 3.73 -19.77 5.72
CA GLU A 199 4.00 -21.20 5.50
C GLU A 199 4.33 -21.93 6.82
N HIS A 200 4.68 -21.19 7.86
CA HIS A 200 5.29 -21.75 9.06
C HIS A 200 4.42 -21.58 10.30
N CYS A 201 3.67 -20.48 10.41
CA CYS A 201 2.86 -20.21 11.59
C CYS A 201 1.66 -19.27 11.34
N ARG A 202 0.79 -19.19 12.34
CA ARG A 202 -0.40 -18.32 12.36
C ARG A 202 -0.52 -17.50 13.65
N ARG A 203 0.38 -17.70 14.62
CA ARG A 203 0.38 -17.00 15.91
C ARG A 203 1.41 -15.89 15.84
N VAL A 204 0.95 -14.64 15.93
CA VAL A 204 1.79 -13.45 15.80
C VAL A 204 1.61 -12.51 16.98
N ILE A 205 2.65 -11.76 17.30
CA ILE A 205 2.62 -10.60 18.19
C ILE A 205 3.00 -9.40 17.33
N TYR A 206 2.12 -8.41 17.26
CA TYR A 206 2.44 -7.11 16.68
C TYR A 206 3.22 -6.30 17.70
N LEU A 207 4.52 -6.08 17.45
CA LEU A 207 5.32 -5.24 18.33
C LEU A 207 4.78 -3.81 18.30
N LYS A 208 4.80 -3.15 19.45
CA LYS A 208 4.52 -1.72 19.59
C LYS A 208 5.82 -0.93 19.50
N ASP A 209 5.69 0.37 19.33
CA ASP A 209 6.86 1.25 19.28
C ASP A 209 7.65 1.19 20.58
N ARG A 210 8.98 1.28 20.44
CA ARG A 210 9.95 1.21 21.53
C ARG A 210 9.92 -0.11 22.30
N GLN A 211 9.43 -1.18 21.66
CA GLN A 211 9.55 -2.54 22.17
C GLN A 211 10.73 -3.27 21.54
N VAL A 212 11.40 -4.07 22.36
CA VAL A 212 12.51 -4.95 21.99
C VAL A 212 12.10 -6.40 22.27
N ALA A 213 12.10 -7.23 21.24
CA ALA A 213 11.88 -8.66 21.33
C ALA A 213 13.21 -9.42 21.37
N VAL A 214 13.29 -10.45 22.20
CA VAL A 214 14.39 -11.41 22.24
C VAL A 214 13.79 -12.79 21.93
N LEU A 215 14.26 -13.39 20.84
CA LEU A 215 13.84 -14.71 20.39
C LEU A 215 15.00 -15.68 20.65
N SER A 216 14.70 -16.82 21.24
CA SER A 216 15.63 -17.93 21.45
C SER A 216 14.90 -19.25 21.22
N GLN A 217 15.62 -20.38 21.19
CA GLN A 217 14.95 -21.70 21.17
C GLN A 217 14.05 -21.90 22.41
N GLY A 218 14.42 -21.31 23.56
CA GLY A 218 13.65 -21.38 24.80
C GLY A 218 12.40 -20.51 24.85
N GLY A 219 12.20 -19.59 23.90
CA GLY A 219 11.01 -18.74 23.87
C GLY A 219 11.23 -17.30 23.41
N VAL A 220 10.17 -16.50 23.59
CA VAL A 220 10.13 -15.07 23.25
C VAL A 220 9.96 -14.25 24.52
N GLY A 221 10.76 -13.19 24.67
CA GLY A 221 10.55 -12.12 25.63
C GLY A 221 10.37 -10.78 24.92
N ILE A 222 9.49 -9.91 25.43
CA ILE A 222 9.33 -8.53 24.95
C ILE A 222 9.63 -7.59 26.11
N TYR A 223 10.37 -6.53 25.82
CA TYR A 223 10.82 -5.51 26.77
C TYR A 223 10.58 -4.12 26.21
N ASP A 224 10.45 -3.11 27.07
CA ASP A 224 10.54 -1.71 26.66
C ASP A 224 12.01 -1.22 26.66
N LEU A 225 12.24 0.02 26.24
CA LEU A 225 13.57 0.64 26.28
C LEU A 225 14.09 0.92 27.71
N ASN A 226 13.29 0.71 28.75
CA ASN A 226 13.72 0.71 30.15
C ASN A 226 14.05 -0.70 30.65
N ASN A 227 14.13 -1.69 29.75
CA ASN A 227 14.38 -3.10 30.03
C ASN A 227 13.30 -3.74 30.94
N ARG A 228 12.09 -3.18 30.97
CA ARG A 228 10.94 -3.74 31.70
C ARG A 228 10.21 -4.74 30.82
N LYS A 229 9.87 -5.91 31.37
CA LYS A 229 9.17 -6.97 30.64
C LYS A 229 7.74 -6.55 30.31
N VAL A 230 7.32 -6.81 29.07
CA VAL A 230 5.97 -6.55 28.57
C VAL A 230 5.22 -7.88 28.42
N ALA A 231 3.94 -7.90 28.77
CA ALA A 231 3.08 -9.06 28.60
C ALA A 231 2.93 -9.45 27.12
N LEU A 232 3.05 -10.75 26.83
CA LEU A 232 2.88 -11.27 25.48
C LEU A 232 1.39 -11.40 25.16
N LYS A 233 0.97 -10.86 24.01
CA LYS A 233 -0.37 -11.04 23.47
C LYS A 233 -0.27 -11.59 22.05
N PHE A 234 -0.60 -12.88 21.90
CA PHE A 234 -0.65 -13.52 20.59
C PHE A 234 -2.01 -13.31 19.93
N ASP A 235 -1.98 -12.88 18.69
CA ASP A 235 -3.12 -12.85 17.78
C ASP A 235 -3.04 -14.01 16.79
N LYS A 236 -4.19 -14.51 16.34
CA LYS A 236 -4.28 -15.54 15.29
C LYS A 236 -4.54 -14.88 13.94
N VAL A 237 -3.63 -15.09 13.00
CA VAL A 237 -3.80 -14.65 11.62
C VAL A 237 -4.87 -15.51 10.94
N THR A 238 -5.88 -14.87 10.35
CA THR A 238 -6.97 -15.52 9.59
C THR A 238 -6.73 -15.53 8.08
N MET A 239 -5.66 -14.89 7.62
CA MET A 239 -5.29 -14.78 6.20
C MET A 239 -4.80 -16.11 5.63
N ASP A 240 -5.23 -16.40 4.39
CA ASP A 240 -4.77 -17.56 3.63
C ASP A 240 -3.49 -17.24 2.85
N ALA A 241 -2.53 -18.17 2.87
CA ALA A 241 -1.28 -18.08 2.12
C ALA A 241 -1.51 -18.09 0.59
N GLN A 242 -2.59 -18.73 0.11
CA GLN A 242 -2.92 -18.77 -1.32
C GLN A 242 -3.25 -17.39 -1.89
N CYS A 243 -3.75 -16.46 -1.07
CA CYS A 243 -4.09 -15.11 -1.54
C CYS A 243 -2.87 -14.32 -2.07
N ALA A 244 -1.65 -14.71 -1.71
CA ALA A 244 -0.41 -14.10 -2.15
C ALA A 244 0.23 -14.80 -3.38
N GLN A 245 -0.51 -15.68 -4.07
CA GLN A 245 -0.07 -16.33 -5.31
C GLN A 245 -0.80 -15.76 -6.54
N LYS A 246 -0.24 -15.94 -7.74
CA LYS A 246 -0.81 -15.47 -9.01
C LYS A 246 -2.02 -16.27 -9.50
N ASP A 247 -2.26 -17.46 -8.95
CA ASP A 247 -3.49 -18.26 -9.20
C ASP A 247 -3.84 -18.43 -10.70
N GLY A 248 -2.84 -18.80 -11.51
CA GLY A 248 -3.01 -19.00 -12.96
C GLY A 248 -3.00 -17.72 -13.82
N PHE A 249 -2.99 -16.53 -13.22
CA PHE A 249 -2.84 -15.27 -13.96
C PHE A 249 -1.37 -14.94 -14.27
N ALA A 250 -1.12 -14.24 -15.38
CA ALA A 250 0.23 -13.81 -15.74
C ALA A 250 0.85 -12.82 -14.73
N HIS A 251 0.00 -11.97 -14.13
CA HIS A 251 0.39 -10.85 -13.28
C HIS A 251 -0.54 -10.77 -12.06
N PHE A 252 -0.02 -10.35 -10.91
CA PHE A 252 -0.81 -10.07 -9.71
C PHE A 252 -1.86 -8.99 -9.98
N MET A 253 -1.50 -7.92 -10.68
CA MET A 253 -2.45 -6.86 -11.02
C MET A 253 -3.66 -7.40 -11.80
N LEU A 254 -3.45 -8.32 -12.75
CA LEU A 254 -4.56 -8.90 -13.52
C LEU A 254 -5.47 -9.77 -12.64
N LYS A 255 -4.87 -10.62 -11.79
CA LYS A 255 -5.60 -11.40 -10.79
C LYS A 255 -6.44 -10.49 -9.91
N GLU A 256 -5.84 -9.43 -9.38
CA GLU A 256 -6.47 -8.51 -8.44
C GLU A 256 -7.62 -7.72 -9.09
N ILE A 257 -7.52 -7.39 -10.38
CA ILE A 257 -8.63 -6.85 -11.16
C ILE A 257 -9.80 -7.85 -11.22
N HIS A 258 -9.52 -9.13 -11.48
CA HIS A 258 -10.54 -10.17 -11.56
C HIS A 258 -11.15 -10.56 -10.21
N GLU A 259 -10.45 -10.31 -9.10
CA GLU A 259 -10.93 -10.59 -7.74
C GLU A 259 -11.97 -9.56 -7.24
N GLN A 260 -12.08 -8.39 -7.88
CA GLN A 260 -12.92 -7.28 -7.40
C GLN A 260 -14.39 -7.65 -7.14
N PRO A 261 -15.11 -8.36 -8.03
CA PRO A 261 -16.50 -8.72 -7.77
C PRO A 261 -16.67 -9.53 -6.48
N ARG A 262 -15.81 -10.54 -6.29
CA ARG A 262 -15.82 -11.39 -5.09
C ARG A 262 -15.48 -10.59 -3.84
N VAL A 263 -14.50 -9.70 -3.93
CA VAL A 263 -14.11 -8.79 -2.84
C VAL A 263 -15.27 -7.89 -2.44
N LEU A 264 -15.90 -7.20 -3.40
CA LEU A 264 -17.02 -6.31 -3.13
C LEU A 264 -18.23 -7.06 -2.58
N LYS A 265 -18.57 -8.24 -3.12
CA LYS A 265 -19.67 -9.07 -2.60
C LYS A 265 -19.47 -9.42 -1.13
N ARG A 266 -18.27 -9.87 -0.76
CA ARG A 266 -17.92 -10.17 0.65
C ARG A 266 -17.94 -8.91 1.52
N LEU A 267 -17.32 -7.83 1.04
CA LEU A 267 -17.24 -6.57 1.76
C LEU A 267 -18.62 -5.97 2.02
N ILE A 268 -19.50 -5.92 1.03
CA ILE A 268 -20.84 -5.35 1.19
C ILE A 268 -21.62 -6.15 2.25
N ALA A 269 -21.58 -7.49 2.18
CA ALA A 269 -22.27 -8.34 3.15
C ALA A 269 -21.76 -8.13 4.59
N ALA A 270 -20.44 -8.14 4.80
CA ALA A 270 -19.84 -8.00 6.13
C ALA A 270 -19.85 -6.54 6.65
N GLY A 271 -19.50 -5.60 5.77
CA GLY A 271 -19.35 -4.18 6.05
C GLY A 271 -20.67 -3.48 6.34
N LEU A 272 -21.78 -3.88 5.72
CA LEU A 272 -23.10 -3.32 6.04
C LEU A 272 -23.49 -3.58 7.49
N LYS A 273 -23.22 -4.77 8.02
CA LYS A 273 -23.50 -5.09 9.42
C LYS A 273 -22.70 -4.18 10.35
N GLU A 274 -21.40 -4.01 10.09
CA GLU A 274 -20.51 -3.20 10.91
C GLU A 274 -20.85 -1.69 10.84
N ILE A 275 -21.10 -1.17 9.63
CA ILE A 275 -21.42 0.24 9.41
C ILE A 275 -22.80 0.58 9.95
N THR A 276 -23.78 -0.33 9.83
CA THR A 276 -25.12 -0.08 10.38
C THR A 276 -25.09 0.06 11.90
N ALA A 277 -24.30 -0.78 12.58
CA ALA A 277 -24.10 -0.75 14.02
C ALA A 277 -23.24 0.45 14.50
N PHE A 278 -22.58 1.17 13.60
CA PHE A 278 -21.76 2.31 13.97
C PHE A 278 -22.63 3.54 14.29
N GLU A 279 -22.38 4.14 15.45
CA GLU A 279 -22.98 5.40 15.85
C GLU A 279 -22.02 6.56 15.55
N PHE A 280 -22.44 7.43 14.64
CA PHE A 280 -21.71 8.65 14.35
C PHE A 280 -21.77 9.62 15.54
N PRO A 281 -20.76 10.50 15.69
CA PRO A 281 -20.83 11.61 16.64
C PRO A 281 -22.13 12.42 16.49
N LYS A 282 -22.72 12.81 17.63
CA LYS A 282 -24.01 13.56 17.66
C LYS A 282 -23.98 14.83 16.83
N LYS A 283 -22.83 15.53 16.82
CA LYS A 283 -22.60 16.73 16.04
C LYS A 283 -21.42 16.51 15.11
N ILE A 284 -21.66 16.70 13.82
CA ILE A 284 -20.65 16.76 12.77
C ILE A 284 -20.96 18.02 11.96
N SER A 285 -20.05 18.99 11.98
CA SER A 285 -20.16 20.21 11.15
C SER A 285 -19.65 19.98 9.74
N ASN A 286 -18.64 19.13 9.60
CA ASN A 286 -17.95 18.89 8.35
C ASN A 286 -17.16 17.57 8.39
N VAL A 287 -16.78 17.12 7.19
CA VAL A 287 -15.90 15.96 7.01
C VAL A 287 -14.60 16.41 6.35
N VAL A 288 -13.47 15.85 6.78
CA VAL A 288 -12.19 15.99 6.09
C VAL A 288 -11.68 14.60 5.75
N VAL A 289 -11.33 14.36 4.51
CA VAL A 289 -10.72 13.11 4.05
C VAL A 289 -9.24 13.36 3.79
N VAL A 290 -8.38 12.54 4.37
CA VAL A 290 -6.92 12.60 4.17
C VAL A 290 -6.40 11.29 3.60
N ALA A 291 -5.68 11.37 2.49
CA ALA A 291 -5.12 10.21 1.79
C ALA A 291 -4.03 10.60 0.78
N CYS A 292 -3.37 9.61 0.17
CA CYS A 292 -2.39 9.81 -0.90
C CYS A 292 -2.72 8.94 -2.13
N GLY A 293 -2.37 9.40 -3.32
CA GLY A 293 -2.47 8.63 -4.58
C GLY A 293 -3.89 8.10 -4.87
N THR A 294 -3.99 6.82 -5.25
CA THR A 294 -5.29 6.16 -5.53
C THR A 294 -6.29 6.26 -4.35
N ALA A 295 -5.83 6.23 -3.10
CA ALA A 295 -6.72 6.38 -1.94
C ALA A 295 -7.29 7.82 -1.83
N TYR A 296 -6.54 8.82 -2.29
CA TYR A 296 -7.02 10.20 -2.43
C TYR A 296 -8.10 10.31 -3.50
N HIS A 297 -7.95 9.64 -4.65
CA HIS A 297 -9.01 9.57 -5.67
C HIS A 297 -10.29 8.92 -5.14
N ALA A 298 -10.18 7.86 -4.32
CA ALA A 298 -11.34 7.27 -3.65
C ALA A 298 -12.01 8.27 -2.69
N GLY A 299 -11.21 9.07 -1.98
CA GLY A 299 -11.70 10.17 -1.14
C GLY A 299 -12.43 11.25 -1.92
N LEU A 300 -11.96 11.60 -3.12
CA LEU A 300 -12.64 12.54 -4.02
C LEU A 300 -14.02 12.01 -4.46
N VAL A 301 -14.16 10.72 -4.76
CA VAL A 301 -15.48 10.12 -4.99
C VAL A 301 -16.33 10.17 -3.70
N GLY A 302 -15.72 9.86 -2.56
CA GLY A 302 -16.34 9.95 -1.23
C GLY A 302 -16.93 11.34 -0.93
N LYS A 303 -16.26 12.42 -1.36
CA LYS A 303 -16.78 13.80 -1.27
C LYS A 303 -18.13 13.94 -1.97
N TYR A 304 -18.23 13.56 -3.24
CA TYR A 304 -19.49 13.61 -3.98
C TYR A 304 -20.59 12.80 -3.29
N ILE A 305 -20.27 11.60 -2.81
CA ILE A 305 -21.22 10.72 -2.11
C ILE A 305 -21.78 11.40 -0.85
N ILE A 306 -20.89 11.92 0.02
CA ILE A 306 -21.27 12.49 1.31
C ILE A 306 -21.98 13.83 1.12
N GLU A 307 -21.49 14.70 0.23
CA GLU A 307 -22.11 16.01 -0.04
C GLU A 307 -23.51 15.85 -0.63
N LEU A 308 -23.68 14.95 -1.60
CA LEU A 308 -24.96 14.69 -2.25
C LEU A 308 -26.00 14.16 -1.25
N LEU A 309 -25.63 13.15 -0.46
CA LEU A 309 -26.58 12.43 0.38
C LEU A 309 -26.73 13.02 1.78
N ALA A 310 -25.63 13.35 2.45
CA ALA A 310 -25.63 13.76 3.86
C ALA A 310 -25.64 15.28 4.05
N ARG A 311 -25.49 16.06 2.96
CA ARG A 311 -25.50 17.53 2.94
C ARG A 311 -24.50 18.13 3.94
N LEU A 312 -23.30 17.55 4.00
CA LEU A 312 -22.19 18.00 4.84
C LEU A 312 -21.04 18.50 3.95
N PRO A 313 -20.41 19.65 4.27
CA PRO A 313 -19.19 20.07 3.61
C PRO A 313 -18.10 19.01 3.76
N VAL A 314 -17.48 18.61 2.66
CA VAL A 314 -16.37 17.64 2.65
C VAL A 314 -15.15 18.25 1.99
N TRP A 315 -14.04 18.28 2.71
CA TRP A 315 -12.72 18.58 2.14
C TRP A 315 -11.94 17.28 1.94
N VAL A 316 -11.18 17.21 0.85
CA VAL A 316 -10.32 16.06 0.56
C VAL A 316 -8.94 16.63 0.31
N ASP A 317 -8.00 16.30 1.18
CA ASP A 317 -6.65 16.81 1.12
C ASP A 317 -5.65 15.68 0.88
N LEU A 318 -4.60 16.01 0.13
CA LEU A 318 -3.40 15.20 0.12
C LEU A 318 -2.79 15.26 1.52
N SER A 319 -2.52 14.08 2.10
CA SER A 319 -2.05 13.99 3.49
C SER A 319 -0.73 14.76 3.72
N SER A 320 0.14 14.80 2.72
CA SER A 320 1.41 15.53 2.76
C SER A 320 1.19 17.03 2.98
N GLU A 321 0.25 17.64 2.25
CA GLU A 321 -0.07 19.06 2.36
C GLU A 321 -0.86 19.38 3.63
N PHE A 322 -1.77 18.48 4.03
CA PHE A 322 -2.66 18.69 5.16
C PHE A 322 -1.91 18.99 6.46
N ARG A 323 -0.83 18.25 6.74
CA ARG A 323 -0.08 18.38 8.00
C ARG A 323 0.77 19.64 8.10
N TYR A 324 1.10 20.28 6.96
CA TYR A 324 2.02 21.42 6.90
C TYR A 324 1.35 22.78 6.73
N ARG A 325 0.02 22.83 6.67
CA ARG A 325 -0.75 24.06 6.38
C ARG A 325 -1.59 24.60 7.53
N ASP A 326 -1.31 24.18 8.77
CA ASP A 326 -2.10 24.50 9.97
C ASP A 326 -3.62 24.26 9.77
N PRO A 327 -4.06 23.00 9.66
CA PRO A 327 -5.42 22.68 9.19
C PRO A 327 -6.50 23.13 10.18
N ILE A 328 -7.59 23.67 9.64
CA ILE A 328 -8.77 24.11 10.40
C ILE A 328 -9.59 22.88 10.81
N ILE A 329 -9.28 22.35 11.99
CA ILE A 329 -9.91 21.16 12.57
C ILE A 329 -10.52 21.52 13.91
N THR A 330 -11.76 21.07 14.14
CA THR A 330 -12.46 21.25 15.41
C THR A 330 -12.94 19.89 15.96
N LYS A 331 -13.42 19.88 17.21
CA LYS A 331 -14.04 18.69 17.81
C LYS A 331 -15.29 18.18 17.07
N ASP A 332 -15.93 19.05 16.28
CA ASP A 332 -17.12 18.73 15.48
C ASP A 332 -16.74 18.29 14.04
N THR A 333 -15.44 18.23 13.72
CA THR A 333 -14.93 17.72 12.45
C THR A 333 -14.75 16.20 12.53
N LEU A 334 -15.33 15.48 11.56
CA LEU A 334 -15.06 14.06 11.34
C LEU A 334 -13.92 13.92 10.33
N VAL A 335 -12.83 13.26 10.71
CA VAL A 335 -11.72 12.97 9.80
C VAL A 335 -11.78 11.52 9.34
N ILE A 336 -11.67 11.31 8.03
CA ILE A 336 -11.61 9.99 7.39
C ILE A 336 -10.22 9.80 6.78
N ALA A 337 -9.39 8.99 7.40
CA ALA A 337 -8.06 8.65 6.89
C ALA A 337 -8.14 7.36 6.04
N VAL A 338 -7.73 7.43 4.76
CA VAL A 338 -7.83 6.30 3.83
C VAL A 338 -6.45 5.81 3.46
N SER A 339 -6.17 4.53 3.69
CA SER A 339 -4.90 3.91 3.28
C SER A 339 -5.07 2.41 3.09
N GLN A 340 -4.60 1.87 1.96
CA GLN A 340 -4.59 0.42 1.74
C GLN A 340 -3.69 -0.27 2.77
N SER A 341 -2.45 0.22 2.95
CA SER A 341 -1.46 -0.42 3.82
C SER A 341 -1.64 -0.08 5.30
N GLY A 342 -2.22 1.09 5.60
CA GLY A 342 -2.27 1.65 6.95
C GLY A 342 -0.91 2.09 7.49
N GLU A 343 0.13 2.11 6.64
CA GLU A 343 1.51 2.48 6.98
C GLU A 343 2.00 3.66 6.13
N THR A 344 1.11 4.33 5.37
CA THR A 344 1.46 5.53 4.60
C THR A 344 1.84 6.65 5.56
N ALA A 345 3.10 7.09 5.54
CA ALA A 345 3.67 8.01 6.52
C ALA A 345 2.86 9.31 6.64
N ASP A 346 2.59 9.96 5.51
CA ASP A 346 1.81 11.21 5.49
C ASP A 346 0.40 11.04 6.03
N THR A 347 -0.31 9.98 5.63
CA THR A 347 -1.68 9.72 6.09
C THR A 347 -1.71 9.42 7.58
N LEU A 348 -0.71 8.72 8.11
CA LEU A 348 -0.57 8.48 9.54
C LEU A 348 -0.31 9.80 10.29
N ALA A 349 0.59 10.64 9.79
CA ALA A 349 0.88 11.95 10.37
C ALA A 349 -0.35 12.87 10.33
N ALA A 350 -1.09 12.91 9.22
CA ALA A 350 -2.33 13.67 9.09
C ALA A 350 -3.40 13.21 10.08
N ALA A 351 -3.56 11.89 10.28
CA ALA A 351 -4.47 11.33 11.26
C ALA A 351 -4.07 11.68 12.71
N ARG A 352 -2.77 11.61 13.03
CA ARG A 352 -2.21 12.01 14.34
C ARG A 352 -2.47 13.50 14.60
N GLU A 353 -2.23 14.36 13.62
CA GLU A 353 -2.45 15.81 13.74
C GLU A 353 -3.93 16.16 13.92
N ALA A 354 -4.83 15.54 13.15
CA ALA A 354 -6.26 15.71 13.32
C ALA A 354 -6.73 15.33 14.74
N LYS A 355 -6.22 14.22 15.27
CA LYS A 355 -6.54 13.73 16.62
C LYS A 355 -5.98 14.67 17.70
N LYS A 356 -4.76 15.19 17.52
CA LYS A 356 -4.16 16.19 18.41
C LYS A 356 -5.02 17.45 18.51
N ARG A 357 -5.70 17.84 17.42
CA ARG A 357 -6.66 18.95 17.36
C ARG A 357 -8.07 18.60 17.85
N GLY A 358 -8.27 17.39 18.36
CA GLY A 358 -9.52 16.96 18.98
C GLY A 358 -10.58 16.40 18.04
N ALA A 359 -10.29 16.23 16.76
CA ALA A 359 -11.22 15.56 15.85
C ALA A 359 -11.30 14.05 16.10
N LYS A 360 -12.47 13.49 15.77
CA LYS A 360 -12.63 12.04 15.71
C LYS A 360 -12.13 11.53 14.37
N VAL A 361 -11.23 10.55 14.41
CA VAL A 361 -10.61 9.93 13.24
C VAL A 361 -11.22 8.55 13.03
N ILE A 362 -11.84 8.35 11.87
CA ILE A 362 -12.19 7.03 11.35
C ILE A 362 -11.24 6.67 10.21
N SER A 363 -10.94 5.39 10.04
CA SER A 363 -10.09 4.94 8.95
C SER A 363 -10.74 3.89 8.06
N ILE A 364 -10.47 3.99 6.77
CA ILE A 364 -10.77 2.97 5.78
C ILE A 364 -9.45 2.31 5.42
N CYS A 365 -9.27 1.04 5.83
CA CYS A 365 -7.98 0.36 5.71
C CYS A 365 -8.12 -1.11 5.34
N ASN A 366 -7.12 -1.69 4.66
CA ASN A 366 -7.15 -3.11 4.30
C ASN A 366 -6.37 -4.00 5.29
N VAL A 367 -5.30 -3.47 5.90
CA VAL A 367 -4.36 -4.25 6.71
C VAL A 367 -4.73 -4.17 8.19
N VAL A 368 -5.15 -5.31 8.74
CA VAL A 368 -5.44 -5.47 10.18
C VAL A 368 -4.18 -5.29 11.00
N GLY A 369 -4.28 -4.48 12.06
CA GLY A 369 -3.20 -4.27 13.01
C GLY A 369 -2.09 -3.35 12.50
N SER A 370 -2.28 -2.67 11.37
CA SER A 370 -1.38 -1.61 10.87
C SER A 370 -1.40 -0.36 11.78
N SER A 371 -0.41 0.50 11.65
CA SER A 371 -0.24 1.68 12.51
C SER A 371 -1.46 2.60 12.51
N LEU A 372 -2.00 2.94 11.34
CA LEU A 372 -3.22 3.74 11.23
C LEU A 372 -4.41 3.09 11.96
N THR A 373 -4.56 1.77 11.85
CA THR A 373 -5.70 1.06 12.46
C THR A 373 -5.64 1.01 13.99
N ARG A 374 -4.43 1.01 14.57
CA ARG A 374 -4.24 1.04 16.03
C ARG A 374 -4.52 2.42 16.62
N GLU A 375 -4.33 3.48 15.84
CA GLU A 375 -4.40 4.87 16.31
C GLU A 375 -5.78 5.53 16.08
N SER A 376 -6.60 4.95 15.21
CA SER A 376 -7.93 5.44 14.84
C SER A 376 -8.99 5.17 15.91
N ASN A 377 -10.03 6.02 15.97
CA ASN A 377 -11.17 5.79 16.87
C ASN A 377 -12.08 4.65 16.38
N LYS A 378 -12.20 4.49 15.06
CA LYS A 378 -12.92 3.39 14.42
C LYS A 378 -12.24 3.07 13.10
N VAL A 379 -12.22 1.78 12.74
CA VAL A 379 -11.71 1.30 11.46
C VAL A 379 -12.83 0.57 10.74
N PHE A 380 -12.96 0.82 9.45
CA PHE A 380 -13.76 0.05 8.51
C PHE A 380 -12.82 -0.68 7.57
N TYR A 381 -12.77 -2.01 7.71
CA TYR A 381 -11.86 -2.82 6.91
C TYR A 381 -12.41 -3.04 5.51
N THR A 382 -11.57 -2.85 4.48
CA THR A 382 -11.97 -3.08 3.08
C THR A 382 -12.08 -4.57 2.73
N LEU A 383 -11.51 -5.45 3.56
CA LEU A 383 -11.55 -6.91 3.38
C LEU A 383 -11.16 -7.35 1.96
N ALA A 384 -10.23 -6.64 1.30
CA ALA A 384 -9.81 -6.94 -0.06
C ALA A 384 -8.81 -8.10 -0.13
N GLY A 385 -8.27 -8.51 1.03
CA GLY A 385 -7.15 -9.44 1.12
C GLY A 385 -5.84 -8.79 0.67
N PRO A 386 -4.71 -9.53 0.67
CA PRO A 386 -3.42 -9.03 0.18
C PRO A 386 -3.53 -8.45 -1.22
N GLU A 387 -2.98 -7.26 -1.43
CA GLU A 387 -2.80 -6.66 -2.75
C GLU A 387 -1.29 -6.53 -2.97
N ILE A 388 -0.76 -7.34 -3.87
CA ILE A 388 0.67 -7.53 -4.14
C ILE A 388 1.12 -6.61 -5.28
N GLY A 389 0.32 -6.46 -6.34
CA GLY A 389 0.64 -5.56 -7.45
C GLY A 389 0.80 -4.13 -6.95
N VAL A 390 1.86 -3.41 -7.36
CA VAL A 390 2.14 -2.05 -6.86
C VAL A 390 0.95 -1.11 -7.11
N ALA A 391 0.46 -1.07 -8.35
CA ALA A 391 -0.72 -0.28 -8.70
C ALA A 391 -1.97 -0.83 -8.01
N SER A 392 -2.61 0.00 -7.18
CA SER A 392 -3.83 -0.42 -6.47
C SER A 392 -5.01 -0.64 -7.41
N THR A 393 -5.79 -1.70 -7.18
CA THR A 393 -6.94 -2.10 -8.02
C THR A 393 -8.15 -2.45 -7.15
N LYS A 394 -8.16 -3.63 -6.54
CA LYS A 394 -9.25 -4.09 -5.66
C LYS A 394 -9.36 -3.31 -4.37
N ALA A 395 -8.26 -2.75 -3.87
CA ALA A 395 -8.34 -1.87 -2.70
C ALA A 395 -9.06 -0.55 -3.04
N TYR A 396 -8.88 0.00 -4.26
CA TYR A 396 -9.61 1.20 -4.69
C TYR A 396 -11.12 0.96 -4.73
N THR A 397 -11.60 -0.08 -5.43
CA THR A 397 -13.05 -0.34 -5.51
C THR A 397 -13.64 -0.78 -4.19
N ALA A 398 -12.87 -1.45 -3.33
CA ALA A 398 -13.28 -1.74 -1.96
C ALA A 398 -13.39 -0.46 -1.10
N GLN A 399 -12.45 0.49 -1.22
CA GLN A 399 -12.53 1.80 -0.56
C GLN A 399 -13.77 2.59 -1.03
N LEU A 400 -14.05 2.60 -2.33
CA LEU A 400 -15.27 3.20 -2.87
C LEU A 400 -16.52 2.57 -2.24
N ALA A 401 -16.61 1.23 -2.19
CA ALA A 401 -17.74 0.54 -1.59
C ALA A 401 -17.93 0.91 -0.10
N VAL A 402 -16.84 1.05 0.67
CA VAL A 402 -16.91 1.57 2.05
C VAL A 402 -17.43 3.00 2.09
N PHE A 403 -16.97 3.90 1.19
CA PHE A 403 -17.50 5.26 1.11
C PHE A 403 -19.00 5.29 0.78
N TYR A 404 -19.50 4.45 -0.13
CA TYR A 404 -20.94 4.34 -0.38
C TYR A 404 -21.71 3.92 0.87
N MET A 405 -21.28 2.83 1.53
CA MET A 405 -21.95 2.34 2.74
C MET A 405 -21.92 3.37 3.86
N LEU A 406 -20.77 4.02 4.08
CA LEU A 406 -20.58 5.04 5.11
C LEU A 406 -21.41 6.30 4.82
N GLY A 407 -21.37 6.81 3.58
CA GLY A 407 -22.12 7.99 3.15
C GLY A 407 -23.64 7.77 3.23
N LEU A 408 -24.13 6.61 2.78
CA LEU A 408 -25.53 6.23 2.93
C LEU A 408 -25.95 6.16 4.40
N ARG A 409 -25.13 5.52 5.25
CA ARG A 409 -25.42 5.40 6.68
C ARG A 409 -25.42 6.75 7.39
N LEU A 410 -24.51 7.65 7.02
CA LEU A 410 -24.41 9.01 7.55
C LEU A 410 -25.60 9.87 7.10
N ALA A 411 -26.02 9.78 5.84
CA ALA A 411 -27.22 10.45 5.35
C ALA A 411 -28.48 9.95 6.08
N PHE A 412 -28.58 8.63 6.28
CA PHE A 412 -29.69 8.02 7.00
C PHE A 412 -29.71 8.42 8.49
N SER A 413 -28.56 8.43 9.18
CA SER A 413 -28.48 8.87 10.59
C SER A 413 -28.88 10.34 10.76
N ARG A 414 -28.60 11.15 9.74
CA ARG A 414 -28.98 12.57 9.68
C ARG A 414 -30.40 12.81 9.17
N LYS A 415 -31.16 11.75 8.85
CA LYS A 415 -32.53 11.84 8.29
C LYS A 415 -32.61 12.62 6.97
N MET A 416 -31.52 12.63 6.18
CA MET A 416 -31.49 13.31 4.87
C MET A 416 -32.12 12.46 3.75
N ILE A 417 -32.19 11.14 3.96
CA ILE A 417 -32.82 10.19 3.03
C ILE A 417 -33.82 9.32 3.78
N SER A 418 -34.90 8.92 3.10
CA SER A 418 -35.92 8.04 3.66
C SER A 418 -35.42 6.60 3.79
N ALA A 419 -36.06 5.80 4.64
CA ALA A 419 -35.76 4.37 4.77
C ALA A 419 -35.93 3.61 3.44
N LYS A 420 -36.93 4.00 2.61
CA LYS A 420 -37.15 3.44 1.28
C LYS A 420 -35.99 3.76 0.33
N ALA A 421 -35.52 5.02 0.31
CA ALA A 421 -34.39 5.42 -0.51
C ALA A 421 -33.09 4.71 -0.07
N TYR A 422 -32.82 4.67 1.25
CA TYR A 422 -31.68 3.96 1.82
C TYR A 422 -31.66 2.48 1.41
N ALA A 423 -32.79 1.77 1.57
CA ALA A 423 -32.90 0.37 1.14
C ALA A 423 -32.73 0.20 -0.39
N GLY A 424 -33.25 1.13 -1.19
CA GLY A 424 -33.08 1.15 -2.63
C GLY A 424 -31.61 1.26 -3.06
N TYR A 425 -30.87 2.20 -2.47
CA TYR A 425 -29.43 2.36 -2.72
C TYR A 425 -28.64 1.12 -2.31
N LEU A 426 -28.92 0.52 -1.15
CA LEU A 426 -28.26 -0.70 -0.72
C LEU A 426 -28.54 -1.89 -1.65
N LYS A 427 -29.77 -2.01 -2.15
CA LYS A 427 -30.14 -3.03 -3.14
C LYS A 427 -29.34 -2.85 -4.43
N THR A 428 -29.19 -1.63 -4.93
CA THR A 428 -28.38 -1.34 -6.12
C THR A 428 -26.89 -1.62 -5.87
N LEU A 429 -26.35 -1.18 -4.73
CA LEU A 429 -24.97 -1.47 -4.35
C LEU A 429 -24.69 -2.98 -4.30
N GLY A 430 -25.64 -3.78 -3.80
CA GLY A 430 -25.56 -5.24 -3.78
C GLY A 430 -25.54 -5.91 -5.17
N ARG A 431 -25.96 -5.21 -6.23
CA ARG A 431 -25.91 -5.69 -7.64
C ARG A 431 -24.60 -5.33 -8.35
N ILE A 432 -23.79 -4.42 -7.81
CA ILE A 432 -22.53 -4.00 -8.43
C ILE A 432 -21.57 -5.18 -8.69
N PRO A 433 -21.39 -6.15 -7.78
CA PRO A 433 -20.54 -7.31 -8.06
C PRO A 433 -20.92 -8.07 -9.34
N SER A 434 -22.20 -8.36 -9.57
CA SER A 434 -22.61 -9.08 -10.79
C SER A 434 -22.38 -8.24 -12.05
N MET A 435 -22.59 -6.93 -11.97
CA MET A 435 -22.28 -6.01 -13.07
C MET A 435 -20.76 -5.95 -13.37
N GLN A 436 -19.91 -6.04 -12.35
CA GLN A 436 -18.46 -6.14 -12.54
C GLN A 436 -18.07 -7.47 -13.21
N GLU A 437 -18.72 -8.59 -12.86
CA GLU A 437 -18.52 -9.88 -13.55
C GLU A 437 -18.86 -9.79 -15.04
N GLU A 438 -19.94 -9.08 -15.40
CA GLU A 438 -20.30 -8.82 -16.81
C GLU A 438 -19.21 -8.04 -17.56
N ILE A 439 -18.62 -7.02 -16.94
CA ILE A 439 -17.50 -6.25 -17.53
C ILE A 439 -16.28 -7.14 -17.77
N LEU A 440 -15.93 -8.00 -16.81
CA LEU A 440 -14.76 -8.87 -16.92
C LEU A 440 -14.89 -9.90 -18.05
N ARG A 441 -16.11 -10.27 -18.46
CA ARG A 441 -16.36 -11.11 -19.65
C ARG A 441 -16.04 -10.39 -20.97
N SER A 442 -15.90 -9.06 -20.93
CA SER A 442 -15.57 -8.23 -22.10
C SER A 442 -14.08 -7.84 -22.17
N LYS A 443 -13.21 -8.54 -21.42
CA LYS A 443 -11.78 -8.23 -21.32
C LYS A 443 -11.05 -8.28 -22.66
N GLU A 444 -11.45 -9.18 -23.56
CA GLU A 444 -10.85 -9.32 -24.90
C GLU A 444 -11.13 -8.08 -25.77
N ALA A 445 -12.32 -7.50 -25.67
CA ALA A 445 -12.67 -6.28 -26.38
C ALA A 445 -11.82 -5.09 -25.88
N ILE A 446 -11.61 -5.00 -24.57
CA ILE A 446 -10.76 -3.96 -23.96
C ILE A 446 -9.29 -4.16 -24.35
N ALA A 447 -8.81 -5.41 -24.38
CA ALA A 447 -7.47 -5.74 -24.86
C ALA A 447 -7.27 -5.34 -26.33
N ALA A 448 -8.30 -5.50 -27.18
CA ALA A 448 -8.25 -5.09 -28.57
C ALA A 448 -8.14 -3.56 -28.72
N VAL A 449 -8.88 -2.79 -27.92
CA VAL A 449 -8.72 -1.32 -27.85
C VAL A 449 -7.30 -0.97 -27.40
N ALA A 450 -6.82 -1.55 -26.30
CA ALA A 450 -5.45 -1.31 -25.82
C ALA A 450 -4.39 -1.57 -26.91
N LYS A 451 -4.53 -2.67 -27.67
CA LYS A 451 -3.62 -3.01 -28.78
C LYS A 451 -3.63 -2.00 -29.93
N ARG A 452 -4.72 -1.27 -30.16
CA ARG A 452 -4.75 -0.19 -31.17
C ARG A 452 -4.11 1.11 -30.67
N HIS A 453 -4.06 1.32 -29.35
CA HIS A 453 -3.69 2.59 -28.75
C HIS A 453 -2.37 2.58 -27.94
N HIS A 454 -1.67 1.45 -27.81
CA HIS A 454 -0.47 1.37 -26.94
C HIS A 454 0.74 2.20 -27.42
N ASN A 455 0.74 2.63 -28.70
CA ASN A 455 1.82 3.41 -29.31
C ASN A 455 1.67 4.93 -29.16
N PHE A 456 0.54 5.43 -28.61
CA PHE A 456 0.37 6.87 -28.38
C PHE A 456 1.35 7.41 -27.34
N GLY A 457 1.85 8.63 -27.59
CA GLY A 457 2.89 9.27 -26.76
C GLY A 457 2.36 9.85 -25.45
N SER A 458 1.06 10.14 -25.36
CA SER A 458 0.40 10.57 -24.13
C SER A 458 -1.11 10.33 -24.18
N PHE A 459 -1.75 10.29 -23.01
CA PHE A 459 -3.19 10.11 -22.87
C PHE A 459 -3.82 11.22 -22.02
N LEU A 460 -5.03 11.62 -22.38
CA LEU A 460 -5.91 12.39 -21.52
C LEU A 460 -7.10 11.53 -21.09
N PHE A 461 -7.54 11.70 -19.85
CA PHE A 461 -8.71 11.03 -19.30
C PHE A 461 -9.72 12.10 -18.90
N LEU A 462 -10.95 11.99 -19.38
CA LEU A 462 -11.99 12.99 -19.17
C LEU A 462 -13.18 12.37 -18.45
N GLY A 463 -13.58 13.03 -17.37
CA GLY A 463 -14.79 12.71 -16.64
C GLY A 463 -15.52 13.97 -16.22
N ARG A 464 -16.79 13.83 -15.84
CA ARG A 464 -17.59 14.90 -15.25
C ARG A 464 -18.19 14.44 -13.93
N ASN A 465 -18.46 15.40 -13.05
CA ASN A 465 -19.12 15.15 -11.77
C ASN A 465 -18.44 14.02 -10.99
N ILE A 466 -19.20 13.06 -10.47
CA ILE A 466 -18.69 11.91 -9.70
C ILE A 466 -17.67 11.04 -10.46
N ASN A 467 -17.61 11.14 -11.79
CA ASN A 467 -16.63 10.43 -12.62
C ASN A 467 -15.37 11.25 -12.94
N PHE A 468 -15.27 12.52 -12.56
CA PHE A 468 -14.00 13.26 -12.68
C PHE A 468 -12.87 12.59 -11.88
N PRO A 469 -13.06 12.17 -10.61
CA PRO A 469 -12.06 11.39 -9.89
C PRO A 469 -11.71 10.06 -10.57
N SER A 470 -12.67 9.40 -11.23
CA SER A 470 -12.41 8.19 -12.02
C SER A 470 -11.46 8.46 -13.18
N ALA A 471 -11.53 9.64 -13.80
CA ALA A 471 -10.58 10.05 -14.84
C ALA A 471 -9.16 10.25 -14.28
N LEU A 472 -9.03 10.88 -13.11
CA LEU A 472 -7.75 11.01 -12.42
C LEU A 472 -7.14 9.63 -12.09
N GLU A 473 -7.97 8.70 -11.62
CA GLU A 473 -7.53 7.34 -11.31
C GLU A 473 -7.10 6.57 -12.56
N GLY A 474 -7.87 6.64 -13.65
CA GLY A 474 -7.48 6.01 -14.92
C GLY A 474 -6.14 6.53 -15.47
N ALA A 475 -5.94 7.85 -15.40
CA ALA A 475 -4.68 8.47 -15.76
C ALA A 475 -3.52 8.01 -14.86
N LEU A 476 -3.74 7.94 -13.54
CA LEU A 476 -2.73 7.47 -12.60
C LEU A 476 -2.34 6.02 -12.88
N LYS A 477 -3.31 5.11 -13.09
CA LYS A 477 -3.02 3.71 -13.44
C LYS A 477 -2.18 3.62 -14.70
N LEU A 478 -2.58 4.30 -15.78
CA LEU A 478 -1.81 4.24 -17.02
C LEU A 478 -0.39 4.76 -16.82
N LYS A 479 -0.21 5.88 -16.12
CA LYS A 479 1.09 6.48 -15.82
C LYS A 479 2.00 5.55 -15.02
N GLU A 480 1.47 4.93 -13.97
CA GLU A 480 2.22 4.05 -13.06
C GLU A 480 2.81 2.83 -13.77
N ILE A 481 2.04 2.16 -14.61
CA ILE A 481 2.43 0.84 -15.14
C ILE A 481 2.88 0.83 -16.60
N SER A 482 2.52 1.84 -17.39
CA SER A 482 2.93 1.94 -18.81
C SER A 482 4.00 3.02 -19.08
N TYR A 483 4.22 3.90 -18.09
CA TYR A 483 5.09 5.08 -18.16
C TYR A 483 4.70 6.11 -19.23
N ILE A 484 3.50 5.98 -19.80
CA ILE A 484 2.95 6.98 -20.70
C ILE A 484 2.49 8.19 -19.88
N PRO A 485 2.92 9.42 -20.24
CA PRO A 485 2.33 10.63 -19.68
C PRO A 485 0.82 10.60 -19.82
N ALA A 486 0.13 10.61 -18.68
CA ALA A 486 -1.33 10.56 -18.63
C ALA A 486 -1.87 11.56 -17.60
N GLU A 487 -2.91 12.29 -17.98
CA GLU A 487 -3.53 13.32 -17.13
C GLU A 487 -5.05 13.19 -17.13
N GLY A 488 -5.66 13.37 -15.97
CA GLY A 488 -7.11 13.38 -15.81
C GLY A 488 -7.63 14.80 -15.69
N TYR A 489 -8.66 15.15 -16.45
CA TYR A 489 -9.30 16.46 -16.41
C TYR A 489 -10.81 16.34 -16.20
N ALA A 490 -11.37 17.34 -15.52
CA ALA A 490 -12.79 17.59 -15.59
C ALA A 490 -13.09 18.04 -17.02
N ALA A 491 -13.98 17.34 -17.73
CA ALA A 491 -14.14 17.57 -19.17
C ALA A 491 -14.56 19.02 -19.52
N GLY A 492 -15.24 19.71 -18.59
CA GLY A 492 -15.59 21.13 -18.74
C GLY A 492 -14.40 22.08 -18.83
N GLU A 493 -13.26 21.71 -18.23
CA GLU A 493 -12.07 22.55 -18.17
C GLU A 493 -11.22 22.50 -19.45
N MET A 494 -11.54 21.61 -20.40
CA MET A 494 -10.73 21.43 -21.60
C MET A 494 -10.47 22.75 -22.34
N LYS A 495 -11.49 23.61 -22.49
CA LYS A 495 -11.34 24.89 -23.20
C LYS A 495 -10.50 25.93 -22.46
N HIS A 496 -10.21 25.73 -21.19
CA HIS A 496 -9.47 26.67 -20.36
C HIS A 496 -7.95 26.44 -20.40
N GLY A 497 -7.44 25.90 -21.51
CA GLY A 497 -6.02 25.63 -21.73
C GLY A 497 -5.72 24.21 -22.24
N PRO A 498 -6.13 23.13 -21.53
CA PRO A 498 -5.73 21.76 -21.85
C PRO A 498 -6.07 21.28 -23.27
N ILE A 499 -7.09 21.86 -23.91
CA ILE A 499 -7.47 21.53 -25.29
C ILE A 499 -6.35 21.83 -26.30
N ALA A 500 -5.40 22.70 -25.98
CA ALA A 500 -4.22 22.98 -26.81
C ALA A 500 -3.32 21.74 -26.99
N LEU A 501 -3.44 20.73 -26.13
CA LEU A 501 -2.73 19.46 -26.26
C LEU A 501 -3.37 18.53 -27.30
N ILE A 502 -4.59 18.77 -27.74
CA ILE A 502 -5.30 17.82 -28.61
C ILE A 502 -4.71 17.85 -30.02
N ASP A 503 -4.20 16.69 -30.46
CA ASP A 503 -3.76 16.41 -31.82
C ASP A 503 -3.95 14.91 -32.15
N GLU A 504 -3.47 14.48 -33.31
CA GLU A 504 -3.52 13.10 -33.79
C GLU A 504 -2.60 12.11 -33.05
N TYR A 505 -1.67 12.59 -32.21
CA TYR A 505 -0.68 11.80 -31.47
C TYR A 505 -1.07 11.54 -30.01
N ARG A 506 -2.25 12.00 -29.59
CA ARG A 506 -2.78 11.79 -28.23
C ARG A 506 -4.10 11.04 -28.25
N ALA A 507 -4.19 10.06 -27.36
CA ALA A 507 -5.45 9.36 -27.10
C ALA A 507 -6.21 10.07 -25.97
N VAL A 508 -7.53 10.15 -26.09
CA VAL A 508 -8.42 10.73 -25.09
C VAL A 508 -9.47 9.71 -24.68
N VAL A 509 -9.39 9.25 -23.44
CA VAL A 509 -10.36 8.34 -22.83
C VAL A 509 -11.47 9.15 -22.16
N CYS A 510 -12.70 9.01 -22.64
CA CYS A 510 -13.86 9.76 -22.19
C CYS A 510 -14.82 8.86 -21.40
N ILE A 511 -15.07 9.17 -20.13
CA ILE A 511 -16.07 8.48 -19.32
C ILE A 511 -17.43 9.13 -19.61
N ALA A 512 -18.23 8.47 -20.46
CA ALA A 512 -19.49 8.95 -21.01
C ALA A 512 -20.62 7.96 -20.71
N VAL A 513 -20.78 7.62 -19.42
CA VAL A 513 -21.92 6.85 -18.93
C VAL A 513 -23.21 7.68 -18.96
N ASP A 514 -24.37 7.02 -18.96
CA ASP A 514 -25.67 7.69 -18.92
C ASP A 514 -25.78 8.55 -17.65
N SER A 515 -26.08 9.84 -17.81
CA SER A 515 -26.26 10.79 -16.71
C SER A 515 -27.09 12.00 -17.09
N GLU A 516 -27.51 12.79 -16.10
CA GLU A 516 -28.24 14.04 -16.32
C GLU A 516 -27.44 15.06 -17.15
N ILE A 517 -26.11 15.01 -17.05
CA ILE A 517 -25.19 15.91 -17.76
C ILE A 517 -24.51 15.27 -18.98
N TYR A 518 -25.02 14.13 -19.46
CA TYR A 518 -24.45 13.39 -20.59
C TYR A 518 -24.27 14.25 -21.83
N SER A 519 -25.24 15.12 -22.15
CA SER A 519 -25.16 16.05 -23.29
C SER A 519 -23.96 16.99 -23.21
N LYS A 520 -23.55 17.41 -22.01
CA LYS A 520 -22.35 18.23 -21.78
C LYS A 520 -21.08 17.44 -22.01
N MET A 521 -21.06 16.16 -21.62
CA MET A 521 -19.93 15.26 -21.91
C MET A 521 -19.78 15.04 -23.42
N VAL A 522 -20.89 14.82 -24.15
CA VAL A 522 -20.89 14.69 -25.61
C VAL A 522 -20.38 15.97 -26.29
N SER A 523 -20.77 17.15 -25.81
CA SER A 523 -20.22 18.43 -26.30
C SER A 523 -18.69 18.46 -26.20
N ASN A 524 -18.11 18.05 -25.05
CA ASN A 524 -16.67 18.00 -24.89
C ASN A 524 -16.00 16.96 -25.80
N ILE A 525 -16.65 15.82 -26.03
CA ILE A 525 -16.16 14.81 -26.98
C ILE A 525 -16.11 15.39 -28.41
N GLN A 526 -17.13 16.13 -28.82
CA GLN A 526 -17.17 16.77 -30.15
C GLN A 526 -16.07 17.83 -30.29
N GLU A 527 -15.78 18.60 -29.24
CA GLU A 527 -14.69 19.60 -29.23
C GLU A 527 -13.32 18.97 -29.48
N ILE A 528 -13.10 17.77 -28.95
CA ILE A 528 -11.86 17.00 -29.12
C ILE A 528 -11.83 16.37 -30.51
N LYS A 529 -12.96 15.82 -30.97
CA LYS A 529 -13.09 15.28 -32.33
C LYS A 529 -12.78 16.35 -33.38
N ALA A 530 -13.24 17.58 -33.17
CA ALA A 530 -12.99 18.71 -34.07
C ALA A 530 -11.50 19.10 -34.18
N ARG A 531 -10.63 18.57 -33.32
CA ARG A 531 -9.18 18.81 -33.28
C ARG A 531 -8.37 17.53 -33.52
N SER A 532 -8.97 16.54 -34.19
CA SER A 532 -8.31 15.27 -34.55
C SER A 532 -7.89 14.38 -33.38
N GLY A 533 -8.39 14.63 -32.16
CA GLY A 533 -8.09 13.81 -31.00
C GLY A 533 -8.58 12.36 -31.15
N ARG A 534 -7.75 11.39 -30.75
CA ARG A 534 -8.09 9.96 -30.85
C ARG A 534 -8.93 9.52 -29.67
N LEU A 535 -10.24 9.44 -29.89
CA LEU A 535 -11.23 9.21 -28.84
C LEU A 535 -11.45 7.72 -28.53
N ILE A 536 -11.49 7.39 -27.25
CA ILE A 536 -11.97 6.13 -26.68
C ILE A 536 -13.08 6.48 -25.68
N ALA A 537 -14.24 5.83 -25.76
CA ALA A 537 -15.34 6.09 -24.83
C ALA A 537 -15.57 4.89 -23.90
N ILE A 538 -15.79 5.15 -22.61
CA ILE A 538 -16.40 4.21 -21.69
C ILE A 538 -17.86 4.65 -21.53
N ALA A 539 -18.80 3.86 -22.05
CA ALA A 539 -20.20 4.25 -22.15
C ALA A 539 -21.14 3.15 -21.63
N SER A 540 -22.31 3.56 -21.14
CA SER A 540 -23.34 2.63 -20.68
C SER A 540 -23.84 1.72 -21.82
N ASP A 541 -24.15 0.48 -21.47
CA ASP A 541 -24.80 -0.46 -22.38
C ASP A 541 -26.15 0.08 -22.88
N GLY A 542 -26.44 -0.15 -24.16
CA GLY A 542 -27.62 0.37 -24.84
C GLY A 542 -27.47 1.78 -25.41
N ASN A 543 -26.44 2.56 -25.04
CA ASN A 543 -26.21 3.88 -25.61
C ASN A 543 -25.60 3.77 -27.02
N THR A 544 -26.43 3.68 -28.05
CA THR A 544 -25.98 3.57 -29.45
C THR A 544 -25.48 4.90 -30.02
N SER A 545 -26.01 6.02 -29.53
CA SER A 545 -25.70 7.37 -30.03
C SER A 545 -24.21 7.73 -29.95
N ILE A 546 -23.50 7.26 -28.91
CA ILE A 546 -22.09 7.58 -28.70
C ILE A 546 -21.19 7.12 -29.85
N LYS A 547 -21.57 6.04 -30.57
CA LYS A 547 -20.79 5.49 -31.69
C LYS A 547 -20.67 6.46 -32.87
N ALA A 548 -21.60 7.39 -33.03
CA ALA A 548 -21.52 8.45 -34.05
C ALA A 548 -20.36 9.43 -33.78
N TYR A 549 -19.99 9.59 -32.51
CA TYR A 549 -18.95 10.53 -32.09
C TYR A 549 -17.62 9.81 -31.86
N VAL A 550 -17.65 8.63 -31.24
CA VAL A 550 -16.48 7.85 -30.84
C VAL A 550 -16.56 6.43 -31.40
N PRO A 551 -15.67 6.03 -32.32
CA PRO A 551 -15.72 4.69 -32.92
C PRO A 551 -15.34 3.59 -31.91
N GLU A 552 -14.41 3.89 -31.00
CA GLU A 552 -13.89 2.96 -30.01
C GLU A 552 -14.68 3.08 -28.71
N VAL A 553 -15.59 2.13 -28.45
CA VAL A 553 -16.47 2.17 -27.29
C VAL A 553 -16.30 0.92 -26.43
N ILE A 554 -15.84 1.12 -25.20
CA ILE A 554 -15.85 0.14 -24.13
C ILE A 554 -17.18 0.27 -23.38
N ARG A 555 -17.88 -0.85 -23.23
CA ARG A 555 -19.20 -0.87 -22.61
C ARG A 555 -19.15 -1.26 -21.15
N VAL A 556 -20.00 -0.62 -20.34
CA VAL A 556 -20.28 -0.99 -18.96
C VAL A 556 -21.79 -1.17 -18.75
N PRO A 557 -22.23 -2.09 -17.89
CA PRO A 557 -23.65 -2.28 -17.61
C PRO A 557 -24.34 -0.98 -17.21
N LYS A 558 -25.60 -0.83 -17.65
CA LYS A 558 -26.40 0.34 -17.32
C LYS A 558 -26.67 0.39 -15.80
N CYS A 559 -26.26 1.49 -15.18
CA CYS A 559 -26.53 1.79 -13.78
C CYS A 559 -26.72 3.31 -13.62
N ASP A 560 -27.28 3.71 -12.48
CA ASP A 560 -27.33 5.12 -12.09
C ASP A 560 -25.91 5.70 -12.03
N GLU A 561 -25.69 6.91 -12.56
CA GLU A 561 -24.37 7.58 -12.55
C GLU A 561 -23.78 7.62 -11.14
N PHE A 562 -24.62 7.73 -10.11
CA PHE A 562 -24.21 7.72 -8.73
C PHE A 562 -23.35 6.50 -8.37
N PHE A 563 -23.56 5.33 -8.99
CA PHE A 563 -22.75 4.12 -8.72
C PHE A 563 -21.69 3.82 -9.80
N SER A 564 -21.66 4.60 -10.89
CA SER A 564 -20.78 4.32 -12.02
C SER A 564 -19.28 4.26 -11.67
N PRO A 565 -18.72 5.02 -10.68
CA PRO A 565 -17.31 4.90 -10.30
C PRO A 565 -16.86 3.46 -9.98
N LEU A 566 -17.75 2.64 -9.40
CA LEU A 566 -17.46 1.23 -9.09
C LEU A 566 -17.37 0.35 -10.34
N LEU A 567 -18.05 0.73 -11.42
CA LEU A 567 -18.06 -0.01 -12.69
C LEU A 567 -16.95 0.45 -13.63
N VAL A 568 -16.77 1.77 -13.78
CA VAL A 568 -15.79 2.35 -14.71
C VAL A 568 -14.34 2.12 -14.28
N ALA A 569 -14.10 1.79 -13.00
CA ALA A 569 -12.76 1.44 -12.51
C ALA A 569 -12.16 0.23 -13.26
N LEU A 570 -12.96 -0.80 -13.53
CA LEU A 570 -12.52 -2.03 -14.20
C LEU A 570 -11.98 -1.80 -15.62
N PRO A 571 -12.74 -1.17 -16.54
CA PRO A 571 -12.24 -0.93 -17.89
C PRO A 571 -11.04 0.02 -17.91
N LEU A 572 -10.96 1.01 -17.02
CA LEU A 572 -9.79 1.88 -16.91
C LEU A 572 -8.54 1.10 -16.50
N GLN A 573 -8.67 0.23 -15.48
CA GLN A 573 -7.57 -0.61 -15.00
C GLN A 573 -7.14 -1.64 -16.05
N MET A 574 -8.08 -2.29 -16.73
CA MET A 574 -7.78 -3.24 -17.80
C MET A 574 -7.13 -2.57 -19.01
N LEU A 575 -7.61 -1.38 -19.41
CA LEU A 575 -7.00 -0.60 -20.48
C LEU A 575 -5.54 -0.26 -20.15
N ALA A 576 -5.28 0.25 -18.94
CA ALA A 576 -3.92 0.52 -18.47
C ALA A 576 -3.04 -0.74 -18.46
N TYR A 577 -3.56 -1.85 -17.92
CA TYR A 577 -2.87 -3.14 -17.88
C TYR A 577 -2.48 -3.64 -19.27
N TYR A 578 -3.43 -3.70 -20.20
CA TYR A 578 -3.16 -4.23 -21.52
C TYR A 578 -2.23 -3.33 -22.33
N ILE A 579 -2.32 -1.99 -22.19
CA ILE A 579 -1.36 -1.06 -22.81
C ILE A 579 0.06 -1.32 -22.26
N ALA A 580 0.22 -1.44 -20.95
CA ALA A 580 1.52 -1.70 -20.33
C ALA A 580 2.13 -3.03 -20.77
N VAL A 581 1.31 -4.09 -20.87
CA VAL A 581 1.75 -5.40 -21.37
C VAL A 581 2.21 -5.33 -22.82
N GLN A 582 1.47 -4.64 -23.71
CA GLN A 582 1.88 -4.45 -25.10
C GLN A 582 3.19 -3.68 -25.24
N ARG A 583 3.52 -2.84 -24.25
CA ARG A 583 4.78 -2.09 -24.18
C ARG A 583 5.92 -2.86 -23.48
N GLY A 584 5.70 -4.11 -23.10
CA GLY A 584 6.70 -4.93 -22.39
C GLY A 584 7.06 -4.40 -21.00
N CYS A 585 6.18 -3.60 -20.38
CA CYS A 585 6.42 -3.02 -19.05
C CYS A 585 6.17 -4.05 -17.93
N ASN A 586 6.91 -3.95 -16.83
CA ASN A 586 6.67 -4.76 -15.64
C ASN A 586 5.50 -4.19 -14.82
N VAL A 587 4.30 -4.76 -15.02
CA VAL A 587 3.05 -4.28 -14.41
C VAL A 587 2.93 -4.54 -12.90
N ASP A 588 3.57 -5.59 -12.38
CA ASP A 588 3.50 -5.92 -10.96
C ASP A 588 4.50 -5.09 -10.13
N GLN A 589 5.66 -4.76 -10.71
CA GLN A 589 6.75 -4.00 -10.11
C GLN A 589 7.25 -2.91 -11.08
N PRO A 590 6.47 -1.83 -11.29
CA PRO A 590 6.86 -0.70 -12.11
C PRO A 590 8.06 0.03 -11.50
N ARG A 591 8.96 0.53 -12.37
CA ARG A 591 10.21 1.21 -11.96
C ARG A 591 9.91 2.40 -11.04
N ASN A 592 10.82 2.67 -10.11
CA ASN A 592 10.79 3.81 -9.18
C ASN A 592 9.59 3.83 -8.20
N LEU A 593 8.75 2.79 -8.18
CA LEU A 593 7.60 2.71 -7.28
C LEU A 593 7.70 1.52 -6.32
N ALA A 594 7.16 1.71 -5.13
CA ALA A 594 6.96 0.66 -4.14
C ALA A 594 5.48 0.59 -3.74
N LYS A 595 5.02 -0.59 -3.28
CA LYS A 595 3.61 -0.81 -2.92
C LYS A 595 3.10 0.14 -1.82
N SER A 596 3.97 0.51 -0.89
CA SER A 596 3.67 1.45 0.20
C SER A 596 4.86 2.37 0.43
N VAL A 597 4.57 3.67 0.49
CA VAL A 597 5.50 4.75 0.87
C VAL A 597 5.37 4.94 2.38
N THR A 598 6.43 4.60 3.12
CA THR A 598 6.42 4.53 4.60
C THR A 598 7.48 5.41 5.25
N VAL A 599 8.09 6.23 4.41
CA VAL A 599 9.08 7.22 4.73
C VAL A 599 8.67 8.46 3.94
N GLU A 600 8.98 9.63 4.49
CA GLU A 600 8.78 10.90 3.77
C GLU A 600 9.82 11.06 2.67
#